data_AF-A0A8T4N162-F1
#
_entry.id   AF-A0A8T4N162-F1
#
_cell.length_a   1.000
_cell.length_b   1.000
_cell.length_c   1.000
_cell.angle_alpha   90.00
_cell.angle_beta   90.00
_cell.angle_gamma   90.00
#
_symmetry.space_group_name_H-M   'P 1'
#
loop_
_entity.id
_entity.type
_entity.pdbx_description
1 polymer ?
#
loop_
_entity_poly.entity_id
_entity_poly.type
_entity_poly.pdbx_seq_one_letter_code
_entity_poly.pdbx_strand_id
1 'polypeptide(L)'
;MKGIDLVSVPVHPDMPEEVREIEVGEISISGKDFNEYKGGEVRLLHLFNVDIGNKTHVTSIGNKKIPRINWVSKGVKSRVLLVDGSWVEGLVEPSAAKINVGTVVQFERFGFVRYDGMREDIAEYWFAHN
;
A
#
# COMPACT_ATOMS: atom_id res chain seq x y z
N MET A 1 1.22 12.61 -20.60
CA MET A 1 2.08 12.74 -19.42
C MET A 1 3.23 11.76 -19.58
N LYS A 2 4.49 12.15 -19.30
CA LYS A 2 5.55 11.15 -19.13
C LYS A 2 5.11 10.25 -17.96
N GLY A 3 5.25 8.93 -18.12
CA GLY A 3 4.99 7.99 -17.04
C GLY A 3 5.82 8.38 -15.81
N ILE A 4 5.22 8.29 -14.63
CA ILE A 4 6.01 8.31 -13.40
C ILE A 4 6.50 6.88 -13.25
N ASP A 5 7.80 6.67 -13.39
CA ASP A 5 8.40 5.34 -13.27
C ASP A 5 8.89 5.08 -11.83
N LEU A 6 9.10 6.15 -11.05
CA LEU A 6 9.65 6.11 -9.69
C LEU A 6 9.02 7.21 -8.81
N VAL A 7 8.68 6.88 -7.57
CA VAL A 7 8.20 7.84 -6.56
C VAL A 7 8.96 7.69 -5.25
N SER A 8 9.36 8.81 -4.65
CA SER A 8 10.00 8.85 -3.32
C SER A 8 8.94 9.04 -2.25
N VAL A 9 8.86 8.10 -1.31
CA VAL A 9 7.87 8.08 -0.22
C VAL A 9 8.61 8.10 1.12
N PRO A 10 8.25 8.98 2.07
CA PRO A 10 8.85 8.96 3.41
C PRO A 10 8.68 7.60 4.09
N VAL A 11 9.71 7.14 4.79
CA VAL A 11 9.64 5.90 5.60
C VAL A 11 8.83 6.12 6.87
N HIS A 12 8.81 7.34 7.41
CA HIS A 12 8.03 7.72 8.57
C HIS A 12 7.49 9.16 8.42
N PRO A 13 6.26 9.46 8.84
CA PRO A 13 5.69 10.82 8.76
C PRO A 13 6.54 11.90 9.44
N ASP A 14 7.21 11.54 10.55
CA ASP A 14 8.06 12.45 11.32
C ASP A 14 9.52 12.53 10.84
N MET A 15 9.92 11.73 9.83
CA MET A 15 11.28 11.71 9.26
C MET A 15 11.20 11.91 7.73
N PRO A 16 10.81 13.11 7.26
CA PRO A 16 10.53 13.36 5.85
C PRO A 16 11.76 13.24 4.94
N GLU A 17 12.97 13.39 5.48
CA GLU A 17 14.24 13.21 4.78
C GLU A 17 14.58 11.75 4.45
N GLU A 18 14.08 10.80 5.23
CA GLU A 18 14.30 9.38 4.96
C GLU A 18 13.22 8.87 4.01
N VAL A 19 13.61 8.60 2.77
CA VAL A 19 12.68 8.18 1.71
C VAL A 19 13.01 6.78 1.20
N ARG A 20 11.96 6.04 0.87
CA ARG A 20 12.04 4.83 0.04
C ARG A 20 11.59 5.15 -1.37
N GLU A 21 12.23 4.53 -2.35
CA GLU A 21 11.82 4.64 -3.75
C GLU A 21 10.91 3.47 -4.12
N ILE A 22 9.80 3.79 -4.76
CA ILE A 22 8.84 2.80 -5.26
C ILE A 22 8.78 2.93 -6.77
N GLU A 23 9.11 1.85 -7.48
CA GLU A 23 8.89 1.76 -8.92
C GLU A 23 7.40 1.64 -9.21
N VAL A 24 6.89 2.55 -10.03
CA VAL A 24 5.46 2.63 -10.35
C VAL A 24 5.19 1.89 -11.66
N GLY A 25 4.44 0.80 -11.57
CA GLY A 25 3.95 0.02 -12.70
C GLY A 25 2.43 -0.10 -12.62
N GLU A 26 1.91 -1.32 -12.71
CA GLU A 26 0.51 -1.59 -12.43
C GLU A 26 0.20 -1.35 -10.95
N ILE A 27 -0.84 -0.56 -10.68
CA ILE A 27 -1.25 -0.16 -9.33
C ILE A 27 -2.45 -0.99 -8.90
N SER A 28 -2.32 -1.65 -7.75
CA SER A 28 -3.43 -2.32 -7.05
C SER A 28 -3.88 -1.50 -5.86
N ILE A 29 -5.19 -1.47 -5.62
CA ILE A 29 -5.83 -0.89 -4.43
C ILE A 29 -6.65 -1.97 -3.71
N SER A 30 -7.04 -1.72 -2.46
CA SER A 30 -7.89 -2.67 -1.75
C SER A 30 -9.28 -2.77 -2.41
N GLY A 31 -9.84 -3.98 -2.47
CA GLY A 31 -11.19 -4.19 -2.98
C GLY A 31 -12.25 -3.44 -2.17
N LYS A 32 -12.00 -3.24 -0.86
CA LYS A 32 -12.83 -2.42 0.02
C LYS A 32 -12.87 -0.97 -0.46
N ASP A 33 -11.71 -0.36 -0.70
CA ASP A 33 -11.63 1.03 -1.18
C ASP A 33 -12.23 1.18 -2.58
N PHE A 34 -12.01 0.21 -3.47
CA PHE A 34 -12.64 0.24 -4.80
C PHE A 34 -14.17 0.29 -4.69
N ASN A 35 -14.76 -0.57 -3.87
CA ASN A 35 -16.21 -0.62 -3.70
C ASN A 35 -16.75 0.62 -2.99
N GLU A 36 -16.02 1.17 -2.02
CA GLU A 36 -16.42 2.36 -1.26
C GLU A 36 -16.39 3.63 -2.11
N TYR A 37 -15.38 3.78 -2.97
CA TYR A 37 -15.14 5.02 -3.72
C TYR A 37 -15.47 4.93 -5.22
N LYS A 38 -16.11 3.85 -5.68
CA LYS A 38 -16.52 3.69 -7.08
C LYS A 38 -17.38 4.86 -7.55
N GLY A 39 -16.99 5.49 -8.64
CA GLY A 39 -17.61 6.69 -9.21
C GLY A 39 -17.14 8.01 -8.59
N GLY A 40 -16.23 7.96 -7.62
CA GLY A 40 -15.66 9.12 -6.93
C GLY A 40 -14.20 9.40 -7.30
N GLU A 41 -13.66 10.47 -6.72
CA GLU A 41 -12.25 10.86 -6.81
C GLU A 41 -11.54 10.53 -5.49
N VAL A 42 -10.37 9.90 -5.58
CA VAL A 42 -9.51 9.58 -4.42
C VAL A 42 -8.09 10.04 -4.66
N ARG A 43 -7.34 10.20 -3.58
CA ARG A 43 -5.89 10.41 -3.62
C ARG A 43 -5.16 9.12 -3.28
N LEU A 44 -4.32 8.66 -4.19
CA LEU A 44 -3.34 7.62 -3.90
C LEU A 44 -2.25 8.24 -3.00
N LEU A 45 -2.01 7.66 -1.82
CA LEU A 45 -1.03 8.18 -0.87
C LEU A 45 0.33 8.41 -1.57
N HIS A 46 0.93 9.57 -1.31
CA HIS A 46 2.22 9.99 -1.88
C HIS A 46 2.32 10.07 -3.42
N LEU A 47 1.21 9.91 -4.16
CA LEU A 47 1.21 9.91 -5.61
C LEU A 47 0.31 11.04 -6.17
N PHE A 48 -0.79 10.70 -6.84
CA PHE A 48 -1.71 11.66 -7.45
C PHE A 48 -3.18 11.32 -7.16
N ASN A 49 -4.07 12.19 -7.60
CA ASN A 49 -5.52 12.00 -7.50
C ASN A 49 -6.03 11.28 -8.75
N VAL A 50 -7.00 10.39 -8.57
CA VAL A 50 -7.60 9.57 -9.62
C VAL A 50 -9.12 9.46 -9.45
N ASP A 51 -9.83 9.24 -10.55
CA ASP A 51 -11.22 8.79 -10.54
C ASP A 51 -11.28 7.26 -10.46
N ILE A 52 -12.09 6.72 -9.54
CA ILE A 52 -12.28 5.27 -9.42
C ILE A 52 -13.44 4.86 -10.32
N GLY A 53 -13.12 4.31 -11.49
CA GLY A 53 -14.11 3.83 -12.47
C GLY A 53 -13.70 2.50 -13.10
N ASN A 54 -14.39 2.12 -14.17
CA ASN A 54 -13.97 0.97 -15.01
C ASN A 54 -12.65 1.28 -15.76
N LYS A 55 -12.37 2.57 -15.99
CA LYS A 55 -11.09 3.08 -16.44
C LYS A 55 -10.72 4.23 -15.49
N THR A 56 -9.52 4.16 -14.95
CA THR A 56 -8.98 5.13 -14.00
C THR A 56 -8.08 6.11 -14.74
N HIS A 57 -8.24 7.40 -14.47
CA HIS A 57 -7.45 8.48 -15.02
C HIS A 57 -6.84 9.33 -13.90
N VAL A 58 -5.66 9.89 -14.18
CA VAL A 58 -5.08 10.90 -13.30
C VAL A 58 -5.85 12.19 -13.47
N THR A 59 -6.52 12.65 -12.42
CA THR A 59 -7.30 13.89 -12.46
C THR A 59 -6.45 15.10 -12.11
N SER A 60 -5.46 14.94 -11.21
CA SER A 60 -4.57 16.02 -10.76
C SER A 60 -3.43 15.50 -9.88
N ILE A 61 -2.29 16.20 -9.88
CA ILE A 61 -1.12 15.85 -9.05
C ILE A 61 -1.21 16.50 -7.65
N GLY A 62 -1.71 17.74 -7.59
CA GLY A 62 -1.75 18.54 -6.36
C GLY A 62 -2.57 17.91 -5.23
N ASN A 63 -2.20 18.21 -3.99
CA ASN A 63 -2.94 17.74 -2.82
C ASN A 63 -4.37 18.30 -2.81
N LYS A 64 -5.38 17.42 -2.82
CA LYS A 64 -6.79 17.76 -2.59
C LYS A 64 -7.26 17.23 -1.24
N LYS A 65 -8.25 17.89 -0.64
CA LYS A 65 -8.96 17.40 0.56
C LYS A 65 -10.04 16.39 0.16
N ILE A 66 -9.61 15.23 -0.34
CA ILE A 66 -10.45 14.11 -0.79
C ILE A 66 -10.01 12.82 -0.06
N PRO A 67 -10.80 11.74 -0.08
CA PRO A 67 -10.42 10.47 0.53
C PRO A 67 -9.05 10.00 0.05
N ARG A 68 -8.23 9.49 0.98
CA ARG A 68 -6.87 9.00 0.71
C ARG A 68 -6.85 7.50 0.86
N ILE A 69 -6.26 6.80 -0.11
CA ILE A 69 -6.15 5.34 -0.10
C ILE A 69 -4.71 4.90 -0.32
N ASN A 70 -4.36 3.77 0.31
CA ASN A 70 -3.09 3.09 0.08
C ASN A 70 -3.15 2.29 -1.23
N TRP A 71 -1.99 1.95 -1.76
CA TRP A 71 -1.83 1.24 -3.02
C TRP A 71 -0.54 0.43 -3.01
N VAL A 72 -0.42 -0.53 -3.93
CA VAL A 72 0.78 -1.33 -4.14
C VAL A 72 1.10 -1.37 -5.63
N SER A 73 2.36 -1.15 -5.98
CA SER A 73 2.91 -1.43 -7.31
C SER A 73 3.84 -2.64 -7.25
N LYS A 74 3.80 -3.49 -8.28
CA LYS A 74 4.60 -4.73 -8.38
C LYS A 74 4.50 -5.59 -7.10
N GLY A 75 3.28 -5.87 -6.66
CA GLY A 75 3.03 -6.48 -5.35
C GLY A 75 3.55 -7.92 -5.20
N VAL A 76 3.98 -8.24 -3.98
CA VAL A 76 4.29 -9.62 -3.55
C VAL A 76 3.07 -10.19 -2.84
N LYS A 77 2.72 -11.45 -3.13
CA LYS A 77 1.62 -12.15 -2.44
C LYS A 77 1.93 -12.23 -0.94
N SER A 78 0.92 -11.94 -0.14
CA SER A 78 1.09 -11.84 1.30
C SER A 78 -0.18 -12.23 2.04
N ARG A 79 -0.02 -12.60 3.31
CA ARG A 79 -1.13 -12.81 4.23
C ARG A 79 -0.80 -12.30 5.63
N VAL A 80 -1.82 -11.77 6.30
CA VAL A 80 -1.73 -11.29 7.68
C VAL A 80 -2.61 -12.16 8.58
N LEU A 81 -2.02 -12.73 9.63
CA LEU A 81 -2.75 -13.42 10.69
C LEU A 81 -3.35 -12.37 11.63
N LEU A 82 -4.67 -12.34 11.71
CA LEU A 82 -5.41 -11.46 12.61
C LEU A 82 -5.49 -12.03 14.03
N VAL A 83 -5.87 -11.17 14.98
CA VAL A 83 -6.00 -11.53 16.40
C VAL A 83 -7.07 -12.59 16.69
N ASP A 84 -8.05 -12.75 15.79
CA ASP A 84 -9.08 -13.79 15.88
C ASP A 84 -8.63 -15.13 15.27
N GLY A 85 -7.39 -15.22 14.79
CA GLY A 85 -6.82 -16.40 14.15
C GLY A 85 -7.16 -16.55 12.67
N SER A 86 -7.89 -15.61 12.07
CA SER A 86 -8.18 -15.61 10.65
C SER A 86 -7.03 -15.02 9.83
N TRP A 87 -6.95 -15.40 8.55
CA TRP A 87 -5.98 -14.85 7.60
C TRP A 87 -6.64 -13.84 6.66
N VAL A 88 -5.98 -12.72 6.43
CA VAL A 88 -6.31 -11.77 5.37
C VAL A 88 -5.23 -11.82 4.31
N GLU A 89 -5.61 -12.08 3.06
CA GLU A 89 -4.68 -12.18 1.93
C GLU A 89 -4.65 -10.88 1.12
N GLY A 90 -3.50 -10.57 0.53
CA GLY A 90 -3.32 -9.38 -0.27
C GLY A 90 -1.94 -9.26 -0.89
N LEU A 91 -1.59 -8.02 -1.25
CA LEU A 91 -0.30 -7.67 -1.83
C LEU A 91 0.43 -6.68 -0.92
N VAL A 92 1.75 -6.80 -0.87
CA VAL A 92 2.66 -5.85 -0.20
C VAL A 92 3.74 -5.39 -1.16
N GLU A 93 4.35 -4.23 -0.87
CA GLU A 93 5.52 -3.76 -1.61
C GLU A 93 6.67 -4.79 -1.52
N PRO A 94 7.48 -4.99 -2.59
CA PRO A 94 8.62 -5.91 -2.55
C PRO A 94 9.64 -5.62 -1.44
N SER A 95 9.78 -4.35 -1.03
CA SER A 95 10.62 -3.92 0.08
C SER A 95 10.17 -4.55 1.41
N ALA A 96 8.86 -4.66 1.64
CA ALA A 96 8.27 -5.22 2.85
C ALA A 96 8.49 -6.73 2.98
N ALA A 97 8.82 -7.43 1.89
CA ALA A 97 9.17 -8.85 1.90
C ALA A 97 10.68 -9.10 2.11
N LYS A 98 11.50 -8.04 2.13
CA LYS A 98 12.97 -8.10 2.28
C LYS A 98 13.45 -7.67 3.66
N ILE A 99 12.54 -7.32 4.57
CA ILE A 99 12.87 -6.96 5.94
C ILE A 99 13.21 -8.19 6.78
N ASN A 100 13.85 -7.98 7.92
CA ASN A 100 14.22 -9.07 8.82
C ASN A 100 12.98 -9.70 9.46
N VAL A 101 13.00 -11.01 9.67
CA VAL A 101 11.96 -11.70 10.46
C VAL A 101 11.91 -11.09 11.86
N GLY A 102 10.70 -10.83 12.35
CA GLY A 102 10.46 -10.16 13.62
C GLY A 102 10.39 -8.63 13.54
N THR A 103 10.75 -8.02 12.41
CA THR A 103 10.57 -6.57 12.21
C THR A 103 9.09 -6.21 12.20
N VAL A 104 8.73 -5.17 12.96
CA VAL A 104 7.40 -4.57 12.97
C VAL A 104 7.38 -3.36 12.03
N VAL A 105 6.40 -3.32 11.14
CA VAL A 105 6.19 -2.23 10.19
C VAL A 105 4.74 -1.77 10.21
N GLN A 106 4.49 -0.53 9.82
CA GLN A 106 3.14 -0.03 9.65
C GLN A 106 2.68 -0.24 8.20
N PHE A 107 1.60 -0.99 8.02
CA PHE A 107 0.87 -0.99 6.76
C PHE A 107 -0.14 0.17 6.80
N GLU A 108 0.12 1.20 5.99
CA GLU A 108 -0.71 2.41 5.96
C GLU A 108 -2.19 2.07 5.71
N ARG A 109 -3.07 2.64 6.54
CA ARG A 109 -4.53 2.38 6.55
C ARG A 109 -4.94 0.93 6.85
N PHE A 110 -4.01 0.08 7.31
CA PHE A 110 -4.31 -1.29 7.74
C PHE A 110 -3.97 -1.51 9.22
N GLY A 111 -2.74 -1.19 9.65
CA GLY A 111 -2.26 -1.38 11.03
C GLY A 111 -0.78 -1.77 11.10
N PHE A 112 -0.27 -1.93 12.31
CA PHE A 112 1.07 -2.46 12.56
C PHE A 112 1.09 -3.98 12.44
N VAL A 113 2.10 -4.49 11.73
CA VAL A 113 2.27 -5.92 11.49
C VAL A 113 3.73 -6.33 11.72
N ARG A 114 3.94 -7.55 12.23
CA ARG A 114 5.26 -8.17 12.37
C ARG A 114 5.50 -9.13 11.22
N TYR A 115 6.62 -9.01 10.51
CA TYR A 115 7.00 -9.97 9.49
C TYR A 115 7.42 -11.31 10.11
N ASP A 116 6.84 -12.41 9.64
CA ASP A 116 7.08 -13.77 10.15
C ASP A 116 7.86 -14.65 9.16
N GLY A 117 8.11 -14.16 7.95
CA GLY A 117 8.92 -14.83 6.93
C GLY A 117 8.14 -15.16 5.65
N MET A 118 8.78 -15.92 4.78
CA MET A 118 8.21 -16.38 3.50
C MET A 118 7.82 -17.85 3.61
N ARG A 119 6.59 -18.21 3.21
CA ARG A 119 6.13 -19.61 3.09
C ARG A 119 5.44 -19.79 1.75
N GLU A 120 5.87 -20.78 0.96
CA GLU A 120 5.26 -21.10 -0.33
C GLU A 120 5.11 -19.86 -1.24
N ASP A 121 6.13 -19.01 -1.28
CA ASP A 121 6.16 -17.73 -2.01
C ASP A 121 5.11 -16.69 -1.55
N ILE A 122 4.59 -16.83 -0.33
CA ILE A 122 3.69 -15.88 0.34
C ILE A 122 4.42 -15.28 1.55
N ALA A 123 4.49 -13.95 1.59
CA ALA A 123 5.02 -13.22 2.73
C ALA A 123 3.99 -13.23 3.87
N GLU A 124 4.38 -13.75 5.03
CA GLU A 124 3.51 -13.85 6.20
C GLU A 124 3.79 -12.75 7.21
N TYR A 125 2.71 -12.20 7.75
CA TYR A 125 2.76 -11.20 8.80
C TYR A 125 1.77 -11.54 9.90
N TRP A 126 2.06 -11.10 11.12
CA TRP A 126 1.14 -11.18 12.25
C TRP A 126 0.67 -9.78 12.62
N PHE A 127 -0.63 -9.60 12.74
CA PHE A 127 -1.19 -8.32 13.15
C PHE A 127 -0.80 -8.00 14.60
N ALA A 128 -0.35 -6.76 14.85
CA ALA A 128 0.02 -6.29 16.18
C ALA A 128 -1.09 -5.43 16.78
N HIS A 129 -1.32 -4.24 16.24
CA HIS A 129 -2.34 -3.28 16.69
C HIS A 129 -2.53 -2.16 15.65
N ASN A 130 -3.51 -1.28 15.89
CA ASN A 130 -3.78 -0.08 15.09
C ASN A 130 -3.30 1.19 15.80
#